data_AF-Q4WJ85-F1
#
_entry.id   AF-Q4WJ85-F1
#
_cell.length_a   1.000
_cell.length_b   1.000
_cell.length_c   1.000
_cell.angle_alpha   90.00
_cell.angle_beta   90.00
_cell.angle_gamma   90.00
#
_symmetry.space_group_name_H-M   'P 1'
#
loop_
_entity.id
_entity.type
_entity.pdbx_description
1 polymer ?
#
loop_
_entity_poly.entity_id
_entity_poly.type
_entity_poly.pdbx_seq_one_letter_code
_entity_poly.pdbx_strand_id
1 'polypeptide(L)'
;MRRLALQTFRTARRVPVWKVGARRPSVVSFSHNHQPLGLRLSSRGRHPSFIPATLQSSMHLRNFSLAVISTVVASGAWYAYQGSNSPQSPVTSPSQTRSIATDASSGPHAEESAESTRRAILVDNDQFYTATLSGDQPLYKQTDDSDRRILEMLTPEQATQKLRRNEQSFMVNRGKGVVRYDVVQVPSNSPIEDDHAEKIVEVPSSVAAANDGGSTSDWMFWAVFDGHSGWTTSAKLRNVLISYVARELNTTYKAAATNPSLISPSSEAVDAAIKQAFVRLDNDIVHSSVDKVLKSNSRRAAAELLAPALSGSCALLAFYDSQSKDLKVACAGDSRAVLGRRGPTGKWTATPLSEDQTGGTPSEMKRLREEHPGEPNVVRNGRILGQLEPSRSFGDAFYKWSKETQEKIKKQFFGRTPHPLLKTPPYVTAEPVITTTKIEPSKGDFVVMATDGLWEMLSNEEVVGLVGQWIDQQRAGNNGTSKAWLQSWFGLDDKHLPVEAPKETTTEGQRRPIRQQQYDISGVASRFVVEDKNAATHLVRNAMGGKDRDMVCALLTLPSPYSRRYRDDITVEVIFFGDGPDNRTITVNQEASASEENQKAKL
;
A
#
# COMPACT_ATOMS: atom_id res chain seq x y z
N MET A 1 -66.76 -1.41 27.53
CA MET A 1 -66.51 0.05 27.59
C MET A 1 -65.15 0.29 26.94
N ARG A 2 -65.01 1.12 25.88
CA ARG A 2 -64.56 2.55 25.92
C ARG A 2 -63.34 2.73 26.84
N ARG A 3 -62.15 3.25 26.45
CA ARG A 3 -61.55 3.85 25.21
C ARG A 3 -60.07 3.36 25.16
N LEU A 4 -59.30 3.26 24.05
CA LEU A 4 -59.38 3.68 22.64
C LEU A 4 -59.26 5.19 22.33
N ALA A 5 -58.06 5.63 21.89
CA ALA A 5 -57.77 6.97 21.34
C ALA A 5 -56.77 6.87 20.16
N LEU A 6 -57.13 7.48 19.02
CA LEU A 6 -56.26 7.69 17.86
C LEU A 6 -55.76 9.14 17.85
N GLN A 7 -54.57 9.40 17.30
CA GLN A 7 -54.23 10.73 16.78
C GLN A 7 -53.67 10.63 15.35
N THR A 8 -54.46 11.13 14.41
CA THR A 8 -54.07 11.42 13.03
C THR A 8 -54.31 12.89 12.77
N PHE A 9 -53.35 13.61 12.20
CA PHE A 9 -53.57 14.95 11.65
C PHE A 9 -53.05 15.07 10.22
N ARG A 10 -53.72 15.90 9.41
CA ARG A 10 -53.51 16.03 7.96
C ARG A 10 -53.21 17.49 7.57
N THR A 11 -52.13 17.66 6.81
CA THR A 11 -51.97 18.58 5.66
C THR A 11 -52.34 20.07 5.76
N ALA A 12 -51.34 20.93 5.54
CA ALA A 12 -51.42 22.14 4.69
C ALA A 12 -50.00 22.48 4.17
N ARG A 13 -49.62 22.18 2.92
CA ARG A 13 -49.80 22.99 1.69
C ARG A 13 -49.43 24.49 1.83
N ARG A 14 -48.27 24.86 1.24
CA ARG A 14 -48.14 26.00 0.32
C ARG A 14 -47.22 25.63 -0.86
N VAL A 15 -47.36 26.32 -1.98
CA VAL A 15 -46.73 26.05 -3.28
C VAL A 15 -46.61 27.38 -4.04
N PRO A 16 -45.54 27.62 -4.83
CA PRO A 16 -45.57 28.52 -5.99
C PRO A 16 -45.66 27.72 -7.31
N VAL A 17 -46.46 28.19 -8.26
CA VAL A 17 -46.77 27.48 -9.52
C VAL A 17 -46.68 28.48 -10.69
N TRP A 18 -46.67 27.96 -11.93
CA TRP A 18 -46.61 28.63 -13.25
C TRP A 18 -45.19 28.87 -13.77
N LYS A 19 -44.92 28.71 -15.08
CA LYS A 19 -45.85 28.71 -16.24
C LYS A 19 -45.51 27.61 -17.28
N VAL A 20 -46.48 27.24 -18.14
CA VAL A 20 -46.38 26.16 -19.14
C VAL A 20 -46.91 26.61 -20.52
N GLY A 21 -46.27 26.14 -21.60
CA GLY A 21 -46.85 25.95 -22.94
C GLY A 21 -46.07 24.81 -23.62
N ALA A 22 -46.65 23.69 -24.07
CA ALA A 22 -47.70 23.47 -25.09
C ALA A 22 -47.16 23.69 -26.53
N ARG A 23 -47.38 22.82 -27.54
CA ARG A 23 -48.44 21.80 -27.74
C ARG A 23 -47.98 20.53 -28.51
N ARG A 24 -48.63 19.39 -28.18
CA ARG A 24 -49.11 18.23 -28.99
C ARG A 24 -48.26 17.51 -30.08
N PRO A 25 -48.43 16.17 -30.25
CA PRO A 25 -47.87 15.35 -31.35
C PRO A 25 -48.90 14.98 -32.46
N SER A 26 -48.44 14.34 -33.55
CA SER A 26 -49.28 13.66 -34.57
C SER A 26 -48.51 12.58 -35.37
N VAL A 27 -49.24 11.62 -35.97
CA VAL A 27 -48.77 10.49 -36.81
C VAL A 27 -49.16 10.71 -38.30
N VAL A 28 -48.75 9.94 -39.33
CA VAL A 28 -48.18 8.57 -39.46
C VAL A 28 -46.92 8.60 -40.40
N SER A 29 -46.41 7.61 -41.16
CA SER A 29 -46.85 6.27 -41.64
C SER A 29 -45.65 5.34 -42.00
N PHE A 30 -45.92 4.11 -42.46
CA PHE A 30 -44.97 3.18 -43.09
C PHE A 30 -45.10 3.13 -44.63
N SER A 31 -44.02 2.75 -45.33
CA SER A 31 -44.07 2.03 -46.62
C SER A 31 -42.76 1.27 -46.90
N HIS A 32 -42.74 0.38 -47.89
CA HIS A 32 -41.58 -0.38 -48.38
C HIS A 32 -41.29 -0.06 -49.86
N ASN A 33 -40.01 -0.09 -50.29
CA ASN A 33 -39.52 -1.09 -51.28
C ASN A 33 -38.06 -0.88 -51.75
N HIS A 34 -37.38 -2.02 -51.95
CA HIS A 34 -36.28 -2.40 -52.87
C HIS A 34 -35.09 -1.49 -53.27
N GLN A 35 -33.96 -2.18 -53.49
CA GLN A 35 -32.65 -1.76 -54.04
C GLN A 35 -32.66 -1.77 -55.61
N PRO A 36 -31.56 -1.60 -56.41
CA PRO A 36 -30.11 -1.51 -56.07
C PRO A 36 -29.20 -0.55 -56.92
N LEU A 37 -27.87 -0.71 -56.76
CA LEU A 37 -26.71 -0.26 -57.60
C LEU A 37 -26.29 1.22 -57.56
N GLY A 38 -24.96 1.52 -57.72
CA GLY A 38 -24.58 2.91 -58.08
C GLY A 38 -23.16 3.53 -57.96
N LEU A 39 -22.07 2.88 -57.53
CA LEU A 39 -20.66 3.39 -57.70
C LEU A 39 -20.24 4.76 -57.06
N ARG A 40 -18.97 5.18 -57.31
CA ARG A 40 -18.18 6.28 -56.69
C ARG A 40 -18.43 7.66 -57.38
N LEU A 41 -17.91 8.84 -56.98
CA LEU A 41 -16.73 9.23 -56.18
C LEU A 41 -16.80 10.74 -55.71
N SER A 42 -16.17 11.08 -54.58
CA SER A 42 -15.66 12.41 -54.12
C SER A 42 -16.47 13.73 -54.25
N SER A 43 -16.60 14.44 -53.12
CA SER A 43 -16.52 15.91 -53.01
C SER A 43 -16.19 16.34 -51.56
N ARG A 44 -15.78 17.61 -51.33
CA ARG A 44 -15.45 18.19 -50.00
C ARG A 44 -16.63 18.98 -49.42
N GLY A 45 -16.86 18.88 -48.10
CA GLY A 45 -17.78 19.73 -47.34
C GLY A 45 -17.28 19.92 -45.88
N ARG A 46 -17.72 20.97 -45.19
CA ARG A 46 -17.29 21.34 -43.82
C ARG A 46 -18.48 21.45 -42.84
N HIS A 47 -18.15 21.42 -41.54
CA HIS A 47 -19.01 21.69 -40.37
C HIS A 47 -20.00 20.55 -39.99
N PRO A 48 -20.48 20.48 -38.74
CA PRO A 48 -19.62 20.16 -37.59
C PRO A 48 -20.17 19.02 -36.71
N SER A 49 -19.29 18.35 -35.96
CA SER A 49 -19.64 17.22 -35.09
C SER A 49 -20.21 17.64 -33.72
N PHE A 50 -21.41 17.15 -33.38
CA PHE A 50 -21.88 17.10 -32.00
C PHE A 50 -21.36 15.82 -31.33
N ILE A 51 -20.81 15.95 -30.11
CA ILE A 51 -20.39 14.84 -29.25
C ILE A 51 -20.96 15.09 -27.84
N PRO A 52 -21.68 14.12 -27.22
CA PRO A 52 -22.07 14.24 -25.81
C PRO A 52 -20.86 14.12 -24.89
N ALA A 53 -20.78 14.95 -23.85
CA ALA A 53 -19.62 15.01 -22.98
C ALA A 53 -19.40 13.70 -22.18
N THR A 54 -18.18 13.17 -22.25
CA THR A 54 -17.65 12.14 -21.34
C THR A 54 -16.53 12.75 -20.51
N LEU A 55 -16.58 12.55 -19.18
CA LEU A 55 -15.51 12.97 -18.29
C LEU A 55 -14.32 12.01 -18.43
N GLN A 56 -13.32 12.40 -19.21
CA GLN A 56 -12.01 11.74 -19.26
C GLN A 56 -11.03 12.51 -18.38
N SER A 57 -10.43 11.83 -17.39
CA SER A 57 -9.14 12.27 -16.87
C SER A 57 -8.07 11.85 -17.87
N SER A 58 -7.24 12.80 -18.34
CA SER A 58 -6.23 12.55 -19.37
C SER A 58 -4.87 13.14 -18.95
N MET A 59 -4.04 12.31 -18.32
CA MET A 59 -2.63 12.61 -18.14
C MET A 59 -1.91 12.51 -19.49
N HIS A 60 -1.88 13.62 -20.23
CA HIS A 60 -1.05 13.76 -21.42
C HIS A 60 0.36 14.21 -21.02
N LEU A 61 1.33 13.30 -21.15
CA LEU A 61 2.74 13.67 -21.33
C LEU A 61 2.84 14.71 -22.47
N ARG A 62 3.49 15.84 -22.19
CA ARG A 62 3.68 16.94 -23.14
C ARG A 62 5.17 17.17 -23.34
N ASN A 63 5.58 17.24 -24.61
CA ASN A 63 6.99 17.39 -24.97
C ASN A 63 7.56 18.72 -24.47
N PHE A 64 8.77 18.67 -23.91
CA PHE A 64 9.52 19.89 -23.56
C PHE A 64 9.71 20.80 -24.77
N SER A 65 9.55 22.10 -24.56
CA SER A 65 9.99 23.14 -25.48
C SER A 65 11.05 23.98 -24.77
N LEU A 66 12.24 24.09 -25.37
CA LEU A 66 13.34 24.89 -24.83
C LEU A 66 12.98 26.38 -24.87
N ALA A 67 13.05 27.03 -23.71
CA ALA A 67 13.00 28.48 -23.58
C ALA A 67 14.23 28.94 -22.79
N VAL A 68 15.22 29.49 -23.49
CA VAL A 68 16.41 30.09 -22.87
C VAL A 68 16.09 31.54 -22.52
N ILE A 69 15.98 31.86 -21.23
CA ILE A 69 16.03 33.24 -20.74
C ILE A 69 17.05 33.29 -19.60
N SER A 70 18.07 34.12 -19.77
CA SER A 70 19.11 34.39 -18.77
C SER A 70 18.72 35.58 -17.89
N THR A 71 18.90 35.45 -16.58
CA THR A 71 19.03 36.61 -15.69
C THR A 71 20.06 36.33 -14.61
N VAL A 72 21.13 37.13 -14.59
CA VAL A 72 22.18 37.06 -13.56
C VAL A 72 21.81 38.01 -12.42
N VAL A 73 21.72 37.49 -11.20
CA VAL A 73 21.92 38.26 -9.98
C VAL A 73 22.91 37.46 -9.13
N ALA A 74 24.03 38.07 -8.76
CA ALA A 74 25.14 37.39 -8.13
C ALA A 74 25.31 37.80 -6.66
N SER A 75 25.61 36.79 -5.83
CA SER A 75 26.53 36.85 -4.68
C SER A 75 26.35 37.92 -3.60
N GLY A 76 26.12 37.46 -2.37
CA GLY A 76 27.14 37.65 -1.34
C GLY A 76 26.69 38.19 0.03
N ALA A 77 26.66 37.32 1.03
CA ALA A 77 26.68 37.69 2.45
C ALA A 77 27.28 36.54 3.31
N TRP A 78 28.56 36.22 3.11
CA TRP A 78 29.28 35.20 3.88
C TRP A 78 30.48 35.83 4.61
N TYR A 79 30.27 36.30 5.85
CA TYR A 79 31.22 36.29 6.98
C TYR A 79 30.65 37.05 8.19
N ALA A 80 30.59 36.40 9.35
CA ALA A 80 30.32 37.06 10.65
C ALA A 80 30.74 36.17 11.85
N TYR A 81 32.01 35.76 11.92
CA TYR A 81 32.54 35.12 13.15
C TYR A 81 34.04 35.34 13.32
N GLN A 82 34.46 35.61 14.57
CA GLN A 82 35.79 36.13 14.98
C GLN A 82 36.04 37.56 14.41
N GLY A 83 36.58 38.55 15.13
CA GLY A 83 37.24 38.64 16.44
C GLY A 83 38.51 39.48 16.25
N SER A 84 38.75 40.61 16.93
CA SER A 84 38.79 40.80 18.39
C SER A 84 39.21 42.25 18.75
N ASN A 85 39.06 42.61 20.04
CA ASN A 85 39.80 43.59 20.85
C ASN A 85 40.34 44.94 20.29
N SER A 86 40.07 45.97 21.11
CA SER A 86 40.92 47.13 21.44
C SER A 86 40.81 48.45 20.63
N PRO A 87 41.11 49.63 21.26
CA PRO A 87 40.49 50.90 20.84
C PRO A 87 41.46 52.07 20.61
N GLN A 88 40.98 53.14 19.95
CA GLN A 88 41.12 54.57 20.33
C GLN A 88 40.68 55.50 19.16
N SER A 89 40.53 56.80 19.43
CA SER A 89 40.03 57.87 18.52
C SER A 89 40.95 59.12 18.67
N PRO A 90 40.70 60.32 18.08
CA PRO A 90 39.64 60.76 17.15
C PRO A 90 40.22 61.62 15.96
N VAL A 91 39.56 62.74 15.61
CA VAL A 91 39.87 63.80 14.60
C VAL A 91 39.87 63.34 13.11
N THR A 92 39.33 64.07 12.12
CA THR A 92 38.83 65.47 12.00
C THR A 92 37.41 65.58 11.39
N SER A 93 36.87 66.81 11.35
CA SER A 93 35.62 67.24 10.66
C SER A 93 35.96 68.49 9.78
N PRO A 94 35.03 69.23 9.12
CA PRO A 94 33.57 69.07 8.95
C PRO A 94 32.98 69.40 7.55
N SER A 95 31.74 68.96 7.28
CA SER A 95 30.70 69.68 6.50
C SER A 95 29.34 69.02 6.79
N GLN A 96 28.36 69.71 7.40
CA GLN A 96 27.40 70.63 6.77
C GLN A 96 26.73 70.02 5.51
N THR A 97 25.41 69.75 5.49
CA THR A 97 24.34 70.70 5.82
C THR A 97 22.99 70.07 6.22
N ARG A 98 22.21 70.85 6.99
CA ARG A 98 20.73 70.88 7.08
C ARG A 98 19.98 69.59 7.46
N SER A 99 19.76 69.48 8.77
CA SER A 99 18.50 68.99 9.31
C SER A 99 17.31 69.89 8.92
N ILE A 100 16.11 69.30 8.87
CA ILE A 100 14.87 69.96 9.30
C ILE A 100 14.31 69.08 10.42
N ALA A 101 13.98 69.69 11.57
CA ALA A 101 13.42 68.99 12.72
C ALA A 101 12.03 69.53 13.03
N THR A 102 11.16 68.66 13.54
CA THR A 102 9.88 69.02 14.14
C THR A 102 9.68 68.20 15.41
N ASP A 103 10.12 68.77 16.53
CA ASP A 103 9.73 68.37 17.88
C ASP A 103 8.22 68.60 18.11
N ALA A 104 7.52 67.98 19.07
CA ALA A 104 7.76 66.73 19.83
C ALA A 104 6.49 66.47 20.70
N SER A 105 6.20 65.21 21.08
CA SER A 105 5.57 64.87 22.39
C SER A 105 5.33 63.36 22.61
N SER A 106 6.05 62.79 23.57
CA SER A 106 5.66 61.73 24.53
C SER A 106 4.51 60.72 24.22
N GLY A 107 4.86 59.43 24.16
CA GLY A 107 3.94 58.28 24.30
C GLY A 107 4.73 56.94 24.26
N PRO A 108 4.55 55.99 25.21
CA PRO A 108 5.50 54.88 25.38
C PRO A 108 5.08 53.54 24.75
N HIS A 109 6.10 52.71 24.46
CA HIS A 109 6.08 51.25 24.25
C HIS A 109 4.99 50.64 23.35
N ALA A 110 5.40 50.24 22.15
CA ALA A 110 4.96 48.99 21.54
C ALA A 110 6.21 48.14 21.27
N GLU A 111 6.20 46.87 21.65
CA GLU A 111 7.17 45.89 21.15
C GLU A 111 6.74 45.50 19.74
N GLU A 112 7.67 45.50 18.77
CA GLU A 112 7.38 44.92 17.45
C GLU A 112 7.23 43.40 17.62
N SER A 113 5.98 42.93 17.57
CA SER A 113 5.67 41.50 17.54
C SER A 113 6.27 40.89 16.27
N ALA A 114 7.36 40.15 16.41
CA ALA A 114 7.94 39.39 15.30
C ALA A 114 6.86 38.47 14.70
N GLU A 115 6.59 38.62 13.40
CA GLU A 115 5.54 37.85 12.73
C GLU A 115 5.77 36.35 12.94
N SER A 116 4.75 35.64 13.46
CA SER A 116 4.82 34.19 13.59
C SER A 116 4.81 33.59 12.19
N THR A 117 5.97 33.03 11.81
CA THR A 117 6.27 32.51 10.48
C THR A 117 6.25 31.00 10.54
N ARG A 118 5.24 30.38 9.91
CA ARG A 118 5.02 28.94 10.00
C ARG A 118 5.11 28.25 8.65
N ARG A 119 5.68 27.03 8.65
CA ARG A 119 5.86 26.22 7.44
C ARG A 119 4.55 25.52 7.08
N ALA A 120 4.07 25.77 5.87
CA ALA A 120 2.88 25.15 5.30
C ALA A 120 3.21 24.47 3.97
N ILE A 121 2.48 23.40 3.67
CA ILE A 121 2.60 22.69 2.39
C ILE A 121 1.59 23.30 1.43
N LEU A 122 2.08 24.08 0.46
CA LEU A 122 1.27 24.46 -0.69
C LEU A 122 1.29 23.33 -1.70
N VAL A 123 0.10 22.90 -2.14
CA VAL A 123 -0.08 21.94 -3.25
C VAL A 123 -0.63 22.71 -4.43
N ASP A 124 0.19 22.91 -5.46
CA ASP A 124 -0.22 23.53 -6.72
C ASP A 124 0.38 22.77 -7.91
N ASN A 125 -0.41 22.63 -8.99
CA ASN A 125 -0.03 21.92 -10.22
C ASN A 125 0.69 20.57 -9.99
N ASP A 126 0.17 19.78 -9.04
CA ASP A 126 0.68 18.49 -8.54
C ASP A 126 2.09 18.50 -7.89
N GLN A 127 2.73 19.67 -7.74
CA GLN A 127 3.98 19.85 -6.99
C GLN A 127 3.74 20.29 -5.53
N PHE A 128 4.76 20.06 -4.68
CA PHE A 128 4.81 20.56 -3.30
C PHE A 128 5.73 21.77 -3.20
N TYR A 129 5.28 22.79 -2.47
CA TYR A 129 6.13 23.89 -2.04
C TYR A 129 6.02 24.06 -0.52
N THR A 130 7.16 23.95 0.18
CA THR A 130 7.26 24.34 1.59
C THR A 130 7.26 25.86 1.65
N ALA A 131 6.08 26.46 1.83
CA ALA A 131 5.90 27.90 1.92
C ALA A 131 5.95 28.35 3.38
N THR A 132 6.64 29.47 3.65
CA THR A 132 6.48 30.18 4.92
C THR A 132 5.28 31.10 4.81
N LEU A 133 4.25 30.88 5.63
CA LEU A 133 3.12 31.79 5.75
C LEU A 133 3.39 32.77 6.91
N SER A 134 3.34 34.08 6.62
CA SER A 134 3.15 35.11 7.65
C SER A 134 1.69 35.12 8.08
N GLY A 135 1.45 35.05 9.39
CA GLY A 135 0.14 35.26 10.00
C GLY A 135 -0.47 34.03 10.66
N ASP A 136 -1.04 34.26 11.84
CA ASP A 136 -1.49 33.23 12.79
C ASP A 136 -2.75 32.45 12.38
N GLN A 137 -3.32 32.72 11.19
CA GLN A 137 -4.60 32.14 10.79
C GLN A 137 -4.42 30.87 9.95
N PRO A 138 -5.16 29.78 10.26
CA PRO A 138 -5.16 28.56 9.47
C PRO A 138 -5.98 28.72 8.19
N LEU A 139 -5.53 28.06 7.11
CA LEU A 139 -6.40 27.74 5.98
C LEU A 139 -7.48 26.76 6.47
N TYR A 140 -8.67 27.29 6.78
CA TYR A 140 -9.75 26.56 7.41
C TYR A 140 -10.85 26.17 6.42
N LYS A 141 -11.48 25.02 6.66
CA LYS A 141 -12.75 24.62 6.06
C LYS A 141 -13.46 23.69 7.02
N GLN A 142 -14.78 23.80 7.15
CA GLN A 142 -15.57 22.79 7.85
C GLN A 142 -15.72 21.56 6.95
N THR A 143 -15.34 20.41 7.47
CA THR A 143 -15.61 19.08 6.91
C THR A 143 -15.97 18.12 8.05
N ASP A 144 -16.83 17.17 7.73
CA ASP A 144 -17.30 16.10 8.61
C ASP A 144 -16.17 15.10 8.96
N ASP A 145 -16.35 14.39 10.07
CA ASP A 145 -15.78 13.06 10.37
C ASP A 145 -14.26 12.86 10.37
N SER A 146 -13.43 13.91 10.36
CA SER A 146 -12.02 13.80 10.81
C SER A 146 -11.50 15.07 11.49
N ASP A 147 -11.02 14.94 12.73
CA ASP A 147 -10.75 16.07 13.63
C ASP A 147 -9.36 16.73 13.39
N ARG A 148 -9.05 17.06 12.13
CA ARG A 148 -7.86 17.82 11.71
C ARG A 148 -8.26 19.25 11.36
N ARG A 149 -8.13 20.14 12.34
CA ARG A 149 -8.62 21.54 12.27
C ARG A 149 -7.72 22.49 11.49
N ILE A 150 -6.51 22.05 11.10
CA ILE A 150 -5.52 22.83 10.35
C ILE A 150 -4.77 21.89 9.39
N LEU A 151 -4.51 22.32 8.14
CA LEU A 151 -3.46 21.73 7.30
C LEU A 151 -2.11 22.35 7.67
N GLU A 152 -1.57 21.93 8.81
CA GLU A 152 -0.24 22.29 9.27
C GLU A 152 0.72 21.15 8.98
N MET A 153 1.96 21.48 8.60
CA MET A 153 3.01 20.48 8.42
C MET A 153 3.30 19.81 9.76
N LEU A 154 3.19 18.48 9.83
CA LEU A 154 3.49 17.74 11.05
C LEU A 154 4.92 18.06 11.52
N THR A 155 5.11 18.20 12.84
CA THR A 155 6.47 18.19 13.39
C THR A 155 7.09 16.80 13.21
N PRO A 156 8.43 16.67 13.16
CA PRO A 156 9.09 15.36 13.03
C PRO A 156 8.70 14.37 14.14
N GLU A 157 8.32 14.87 15.31
CA GLU A 157 7.85 14.12 16.46
C GLU A 157 6.40 13.63 16.25
N GLN A 158 5.51 14.48 15.73
CA GLN A 158 4.15 14.08 15.32
C GLN A 158 4.15 13.12 14.12
N ALA A 159 5.07 13.31 13.17
CA ALA A 159 5.28 12.41 12.04
C ALA A 159 5.76 11.03 12.54
N THR A 160 6.69 11.01 13.50
CA THR A 160 7.15 9.78 14.16
C THR A 160 6.02 9.10 14.94
N GLN A 161 5.19 9.84 15.67
CA GLN A 161 3.99 9.29 16.33
C GLN A 161 2.99 8.71 15.30
N LYS A 162 2.80 9.36 14.15
CA LYS A 162 1.91 8.86 13.09
C LYS A 162 2.43 7.59 12.42
N LEU A 163 3.75 7.46 12.21
CA LEU A 163 4.36 6.21 11.72
C LEU A 163 4.19 5.07 12.73
N ARG A 164 4.55 5.32 14.00
CA ARG A 164 4.55 4.32 15.07
C ARG A 164 3.15 3.94 15.57
N ARG A 165 2.10 4.69 15.19
CA ARG A 165 0.72 4.49 15.69
C ARG A 165 0.23 3.05 15.57
N ASN A 166 0.55 2.38 14.47
CA ASN A 166 0.09 1.03 14.16
C ASN A 166 1.23 0.00 14.20
N GLU A 167 2.38 0.33 14.81
CA GLU A 167 3.52 -0.59 14.87
C GLU A 167 3.28 -1.70 15.90
N GLN A 168 3.63 -2.93 15.55
CA GLN A 168 3.49 -4.11 16.40
C GLN A 168 4.76 -4.95 16.28
N SER A 169 5.20 -5.56 17.37
CA SER A 169 6.37 -6.43 17.38
C SER A 169 6.16 -7.57 18.36
N PHE A 170 6.46 -8.80 17.95
CA PHE A 170 6.21 -10.01 18.74
C PHE A 170 7.47 -10.87 18.78
N MET A 171 7.92 -11.20 19.99
CA MET A 171 8.96 -12.20 20.21
C MET A 171 8.34 -13.60 20.19
N VAL A 172 8.95 -14.53 19.46
CA VAL A 172 8.50 -15.92 19.28
C VAL A 172 9.44 -16.84 20.05
N ASN A 173 9.10 -17.11 21.31
CA ASN A 173 9.95 -17.85 22.25
C ASN A 173 9.60 -19.35 22.24
N ARG A 174 9.59 -19.96 21.05
CA ARG A 174 9.17 -21.36 20.83
C ARG A 174 10.29 -22.30 20.35
N GLY A 175 11.51 -21.78 20.15
CA GLY A 175 12.65 -22.55 19.62
C GLY A 175 12.46 -23.15 18.21
N LYS A 176 11.41 -22.74 17.47
CA LYS A 176 10.99 -23.33 16.18
C LYS A 176 11.54 -22.60 14.95
N GLY A 177 12.69 -21.93 15.09
CA GLY A 177 13.41 -21.28 13.97
C GLY A 177 12.94 -19.86 13.61
N VAL A 178 11.92 -19.33 14.27
CA VAL A 178 11.49 -17.91 14.21
C VAL A 178 11.65 -17.32 15.60
N VAL A 179 12.19 -16.10 15.69
CA VAL A 179 12.50 -15.43 16.98
C VAL A 179 11.75 -14.14 17.20
N ARG A 180 11.36 -13.44 16.12
CA ARG A 180 10.65 -12.17 16.16
C ARG A 180 9.92 -11.94 14.84
N TYR A 181 8.78 -11.25 14.87
CA TYR A 181 8.25 -10.56 13.69
C TYR A 181 7.75 -9.16 14.06
N ASP A 182 7.91 -8.23 13.12
CA ASP A 182 7.54 -6.81 13.22
C ASP A 182 6.54 -6.45 12.13
N VAL A 183 5.55 -5.62 12.46
CA VAL A 183 4.49 -5.18 11.55
C VAL A 183 4.23 -3.69 11.68
N VAL A 184 3.86 -3.02 10.58
CA VAL A 184 3.28 -1.66 10.59
C VAL A 184 2.27 -1.47 9.45
N GLN A 185 1.26 -0.64 9.66
CA GLN A 185 0.34 -0.15 8.62
C GLN A 185 0.27 1.38 8.60
N VAL A 186 0.41 2.02 7.44
CA VAL A 186 0.32 3.50 7.30
C VAL A 186 -0.71 3.90 6.23
N PRO A 187 -1.91 4.39 6.63
CA PRO A 187 -3.00 4.65 5.70
C PRO A 187 -2.78 5.88 4.80
N SER A 188 -3.13 5.74 3.53
CA SER A 188 -3.32 6.77 2.51
C SER A 188 -4.80 6.92 2.14
N ASN A 189 -5.56 5.82 2.15
CA ASN A 189 -7.01 5.80 2.01
C ASN A 189 -7.71 6.08 3.36
N SER A 190 -9.03 6.26 3.34
CA SER A 190 -9.84 6.40 4.57
C SER A 190 -11.25 5.80 4.38
N PRO A 191 -11.55 4.63 4.99
CA PRO A 191 -10.64 3.76 5.74
C PRO A 191 -9.48 3.24 4.86
N ILE A 192 -8.46 2.69 5.52
CA ILE A 192 -7.40 1.94 4.85
C ILE A 192 -8.01 0.78 4.05
N GLU A 193 -7.52 0.51 2.84
CA GLU A 193 -7.94 -0.66 2.05
C GLU A 193 -7.02 -1.86 2.32
N ASP A 194 -5.75 -1.62 2.63
CA ASP A 194 -4.76 -2.58 3.13
C ASP A 194 -5.18 -3.31 4.43
N ASP A 195 -4.83 -4.59 4.54
CA ASP A 195 -5.05 -5.40 5.75
C ASP A 195 -3.95 -6.47 5.95
N HIS A 196 -3.86 -7.10 7.13
CA HIS A 196 -2.82 -8.09 7.45
C HIS A 196 -3.28 -9.18 8.45
N ALA A 197 -2.61 -10.34 8.45
CA ALA A 197 -2.90 -11.44 9.37
C ALA A 197 -1.74 -12.40 9.61
N GLU A 198 -1.50 -12.71 10.88
CA GLU A 198 -0.50 -13.66 11.36
C GLU A 198 -1.17 -14.72 12.24
N LYS A 199 -0.62 -15.95 12.22
CA LYS A 199 -1.05 -17.02 13.14
C LYS A 199 0.04 -18.07 13.30
N ILE A 200 0.20 -18.60 14.52
CA ILE A 200 0.93 -19.84 14.77
C ILE A 200 -0.06 -20.94 15.14
N VAL A 201 0.17 -22.16 14.66
CA VAL A 201 -0.64 -23.35 14.97
C VAL A 201 0.31 -24.46 15.40
N GLU A 202 0.23 -24.87 16.66
CA GLU A 202 0.97 -26.04 17.17
C GLU A 202 0.30 -27.32 16.65
N VAL A 203 1.07 -28.15 15.93
CA VAL A 203 0.60 -29.38 15.28
C VAL A 203 1.11 -30.61 16.03
N PRO A 204 0.20 -31.51 16.49
CA PRO A 204 0.59 -32.75 17.15
C PRO A 204 1.45 -33.66 16.26
N SER A 205 2.37 -34.41 16.88
CA SER A 205 3.27 -35.37 16.21
C SER A 205 2.56 -36.41 15.33
N SER A 206 1.32 -36.79 15.67
CA SER A 206 0.46 -37.69 14.87
C SER A 206 -0.03 -37.12 13.53
N VAL A 207 0.20 -35.83 13.28
CA VAL A 207 -0.03 -35.14 12.00
C VAL A 207 1.28 -34.54 11.46
N ALA A 208 2.18 -34.16 12.36
CA ALA A 208 3.48 -33.57 12.08
C ALA A 208 4.64 -34.60 11.99
N ALA A 209 4.40 -35.74 11.32
CA ALA A 209 5.46 -36.47 10.61
C ALA A 209 6.75 -36.79 11.42
N ALA A 210 6.63 -37.11 12.71
CA ALA A 210 7.76 -37.11 13.62
C ALA A 210 8.52 -38.45 13.66
N ASN A 211 9.81 -38.43 13.36
CA ASN A 211 10.76 -39.45 13.81
C ASN A 211 10.99 -39.32 15.34
N ASP A 212 11.45 -40.41 15.97
CA ASP A 212 11.47 -40.59 17.43
C ASP A 212 12.01 -39.39 18.24
N GLY A 213 11.24 -38.97 19.25
CA GLY A 213 11.62 -37.97 20.26
C GLY A 213 11.13 -36.54 19.99
N GLY A 214 10.70 -36.19 18.77
CA GLY A 214 10.14 -34.87 18.47
C GLY A 214 8.70 -34.69 18.98
N SER A 215 8.44 -33.67 19.83
CA SER A 215 7.13 -33.52 20.48
C SER A 215 6.05 -32.83 19.63
N THR A 216 6.36 -31.74 18.91
CA THR A 216 5.43 -30.98 18.04
C THR A 216 6.17 -30.25 16.91
N SER A 217 5.45 -29.89 15.82
CA SER A 217 5.87 -28.86 14.86
C SER A 217 4.94 -27.64 14.97
N ASP A 218 5.45 -26.45 14.71
CA ASP A 218 4.65 -25.26 14.47
C ASP A 218 4.43 -25.04 12.97
N TRP A 219 3.18 -24.77 12.60
CA TRP A 219 2.82 -24.13 11.33
C TRP A 219 2.62 -22.64 11.59
N MET A 220 3.47 -21.82 11.00
CA MET A 220 3.44 -20.37 11.16
C MET A 220 3.00 -19.70 9.86
N PHE A 221 2.13 -18.70 9.97
CA PHE A 221 1.51 -18.00 8.86
C PHE A 221 1.63 -16.50 9.03
N TRP A 222 1.94 -15.82 7.94
CA TRP A 222 2.01 -14.35 7.81
C TRP A 222 1.36 -13.97 6.49
N ALA A 223 0.61 -12.87 6.45
CA ALA A 223 -0.15 -12.50 5.27
C ALA A 223 -0.42 -11.00 5.19
N VAL A 224 -0.14 -10.42 4.04
CA VAL A 224 -0.54 -9.04 3.69
C VAL A 224 -1.57 -9.05 2.57
N PHE A 225 -2.50 -8.11 2.65
CA PHE A 225 -3.66 -8.00 1.78
C PHE A 225 -3.77 -6.57 1.24
N ASP A 226 -3.28 -6.34 0.03
CA ASP A 226 -3.54 -5.12 -0.73
C ASP A 226 -5.04 -5.06 -1.02
N GLY A 227 -5.71 -3.95 -0.74
CA GLY A 227 -7.16 -3.82 -0.93
C GLY A 227 -7.51 -2.75 -1.97
N HIS A 228 -8.52 -3.00 -2.80
CA HIS A 228 -8.92 -2.01 -3.81
C HIS A 228 -10.42 -1.97 -4.09
N SER A 229 -10.91 -0.75 -4.32
CA SER A 229 -12.35 -0.46 -4.54
C SER A 229 -13.25 -0.84 -3.35
N GLY A 230 -12.67 -0.87 -2.15
CA GLY A 230 -13.30 -1.18 -0.87
C GLY A 230 -12.48 -2.16 -0.04
N TRP A 231 -12.09 -1.73 1.17
CA TRP A 231 -11.51 -2.53 2.26
C TRP A 231 -12.23 -3.86 2.61
N THR A 232 -13.43 -4.12 2.09
CA THR A 232 -14.26 -5.26 2.48
C THR A 232 -13.73 -6.63 2.04
N THR A 233 -12.84 -6.71 1.05
CA THR A 233 -12.23 -7.98 0.63
C THR A 233 -11.01 -8.32 1.48
N SER A 234 -10.04 -7.42 1.60
CA SER A 234 -8.84 -7.57 2.45
C SER A 234 -9.22 -7.87 3.91
N ALA A 235 -10.17 -7.11 4.47
CA ALA A 235 -10.71 -7.35 5.81
C ALA A 235 -11.45 -8.69 5.95
N LYS A 236 -11.99 -9.25 4.86
CA LYS A 236 -12.54 -10.60 4.83
C LYS A 236 -11.42 -11.64 4.81
N LEU A 237 -10.34 -11.41 4.06
CA LEU A 237 -9.17 -12.31 3.98
C LEU A 237 -8.45 -12.43 5.32
N ARG A 238 -8.13 -11.31 6.00
CA ARG A 238 -7.56 -11.32 7.37
C ARG A 238 -8.27 -12.31 8.28
N ASN A 239 -9.59 -12.24 8.26
CA ASN A 239 -10.43 -12.95 9.22
C ASN A 239 -10.57 -14.46 8.91
N VAL A 240 -10.29 -14.94 7.68
CA VAL A 240 -10.55 -16.36 7.33
C VAL A 240 -9.51 -17.07 6.45
N LEU A 241 -8.64 -16.39 5.70
CA LEU A 241 -7.77 -17.05 4.69
C LEU A 241 -6.86 -18.12 5.33
N ILE A 242 -6.13 -17.75 6.38
CA ILE A 242 -5.24 -18.67 7.11
C ILE A 242 -6.04 -19.86 7.68
N SER A 243 -7.29 -19.65 8.10
CA SER A 243 -8.15 -20.73 8.60
C SER A 243 -8.69 -21.66 7.51
N TYR A 244 -8.85 -21.18 6.27
CA TYR A 244 -9.11 -22.03 5.11
C TYR A 244 -7.84 -22.84 4.76
N VAL A 245 -6.68 -22.19 4.67
CA VAL A 245 -5.40 -22.84 4.33
C VAL A 245 -5.03 -23.91 5.36
N ALA A 246 -5.05 -23.59 6.66
CA ALA A 246 -4.77 -24.55 7.73
C ALA A 246 -5.74 -25.75 7.73
N ARG A 247 -6.99 -25.58 7.28
CA ARG A 247 -7.96 -26.70 7.15
C ARG A 247 -7.59 -27.65 6.02
N GLU A 248 -7.30 -27.12 4.83
CA GLU A 248 -6.92 -27.98 3.69
C GLU A 248 -5.55 -28.64 3.97
N LEU A 249 -4.58 -27.92 4.56
CA LEU A 249 -3.30 -28.48 5.02
C LEU A 249 -3.48 -29.61 6.05
N ASN A 250 -4.27 -29.41 7.11
CA ASN A 250 -4.59 -30.44 8.10
C ASN A 250 -5.28 -31.67 7.47
N THR A 251 -5.98 -31.51 6.34
CA THR A 251 -6.55 -32.63 5.59
C THR A 251 -5.45 -33.39 4.82
N THR A 252 -4.57 -32.67 4.10
CA THR A 252 -3.43 -33.25 3.36
C THR A 252 -2.42 -33.97 4.26
N TYR A 253 -2.00 -33.35 5.37
CA TYR A 253 -1.05 -33.99 6.31
C TYR A 253 -1.66 -35.22 6.99
N LYS A 254 -2.96 -35.19 7.35
CA LYS A 254 -3.64 -36.38 7.87
C LYS A 254 -3.74 -37.50 6.84
N ALA A 255 -4.00 -37.17 5.58
CA ALA A 255 -4.01 -38.17 4.50
C ALA A 255 -2.62 -38.82 4.36
N ALA A 256 -1.54 -38.03 4.33
CA ALA A 256 -0.17 -38.54 4.29
C ALA A 256 0.13 -39.46 5.49
N ALA A 257 -0.20 -39.04 6.71
CA ALA A 257 0.03 -39.82 7.94
C ALA A 257 -0.74 -41.14 8.03
N THR A 258 -1.72 -41.40 7.16
CA THR A 258 -2.37 -42.74 7.06
C THR A 258 -1.59 -43.74 6.21
N ASN A 259 -0.57 -43.31 5.46
CA ASN A 259 0.25 -44.18 4.63
C ASN A 259 1.59 -44.50 5.34
N PRO A 260 1.87 -45.76 5.73
CA PRO A 260 3.11 -46.14 6.42
C PRO A 260 4.41 -45.88 5.63
N SER A 261 4.34 -45.56 4.33
CA SER A 261 5.51 -45.17 3.52
C SER A 261 5.71 -43.66 3.36
N LEU A 262 4.79 -42.83 3.87
CA LEU A 262 4.90 -41.36 3.85
C LEU A 262 4.96 -40.82 5.27
N ILE A 263 6.13 -40.29 5.64
CA ILE A 263 6.32 -39.59 6.91
C ILE A 263 5.59 -38.24 6.86
N SER A 264 5.79 -37.46 5.78
CA SER A 264 5.15 -36.17 5.50
C SER A 264 4.48 -36.16 4.11
N PRO A 265 3.55 -35.22 3.81
CA PRO A 265 3.09 -34.99 2.43
C PRO A 265 4.21 -34.43 1.55
N SER A 266 4.05 -34.55 0.22
CA SER A 266 4.99 -33.95 -0.75
C SER A 266 4.78 -32.44 -0.89
N SER A 267 5.78 -31.73 -1.43
CA SER A 267 5.72 -30.29 -1.66
C SER A 267 4.51 -29.88 -2.51
N GLU A 268 4.22 -30.67 -3.55
CA GLU A 268 3.17 -30.43 -4.53
C GLU A 268 1.77 -30.66 -3.91
N ALA A 269 1.65 -31.61 -2.98
CA ALA A 269 0.42 -31.86 -2.24
C ALA A 269 0.11 -30.71 -1.25
N VAL A 270 1.15 -30.12 -0.66
CA VAL A 270 1.04 -28.91 0.17
C VAL A 270 0.67 -27.69 -0.69
N ASP A 271 1.29 -27.52 -1.84
CA ASP A 271 0.97 -26.43 -2.78
C ASP A 271 -0.46 -26.53 -3.32
N ALA A 272 -0.91 -27.74 -3.66
CA ALA A 272 -2.27 -28.02 -4.07
C ALA A 272 -3.28 -27.69 -2.95
N ALA A 273 -2.96 -27.98 -1.68
CA ALA A 273 -3.81 -27.64 -0.54
C ALA A 273 -3.95 -26.12 -0.35
N ILE A 274 -2.84 -25.36 -0.48
CA ILE A 274 -2.85 -23.89 -0.39
C ILE A 274 -3.65 -23.30 -1.55
N LYS A 275 -3.40 -23.73 -2.79
CA LYS A 275 -4.18 -23.29 -3.98
C LYS A 275 -5.67 -23.61 -3.82
N GLN A 276 -6.01 -24.81 -3.38
CA GLN A 276 -7.39 -25.23 -3.16
C GLN A 276 -8.08 -24.37 -2.10
N ALA A 277 -7.37 -23.98 -1.03
CA ALA A 277 -7.90 -23.09 0.00
C ALA A 277 -8.22 -21.68 -0.54
N PHE A 278 -7.33 -21.11 -1.35
CA PHE A 278 -7.52 -19.80 -1.99
C PHE A 278 -8.72 -19.83 -2.94
N VAL A 279 -8.73 -20.73 -3.93
CA VAL A 279 -9.80 -20.84 -4.94
C VAL A 279 -11.15 -21.16 -4.28
N ARG A 280 -11.18 -21.98 -3.23
CA ARG A 280 -12.40 -22.29 -2.47
C ARG A 280 -12.95 -21.08 -1.73
N LEU A 281 -12.08 -20.29 -1.08
CA LEU A 281 -12.49 -19.07 -0.39
C LEU A 281 -12.99 -18.01 -1.37
N ASP A 282 -12.31 -17.82 -2.51
CA ASP A 282 -12.76 -16.87 -3.53
C ASP A 282 -14.10 -17.30 -4.14
N ASN A 283 -14.30 -18.59 -4.42
CA ASN A 283 -15.62 -19.09 -4.83
C ASN A 283 -16.70 -18.84 -3.76
N ASP A 284 -16.37 -18.96 -2.47
CA ASP A 284 -17.30 -18.65 -1.38
C ASP A 284 -17.63 -17.15 -1.24
N ILE A 285 -16.68 -16.29 -1.61
CA ILE A 285 -16.82 -14.82 -1.67
C ILE A 285 -17.62 -14.41 -2.91
N VAL A 286 -17.28 -14.94 -4.09
CA VAL A 286 -17.76 -14.49 -5.40
C VAL A 286 -19.06 -15.19 -5.82
N HIS A 287 -19.15 -16.51 -5.69
CA HIS A 287 -20.28 -17.30 -6.21
C HIS A 287 -21.27 -17.71 -5.11
N SER A 288 -20.79 -18.27 -3.99
CA SER A 288 -21.67 -18.66 -2.88
C SER A 288 -22.39 -17.47 -2.23
N SER A 289 -21.92 -16.23 -2.42
CA SER A 289 -22.59 -14.99 -1.97
C SER A 289 -23.81 -14.64 -2.84
N VAL A 290 -23.67 -14.67 -4.16
CA VAL A 290 -24.75 -14.46 -5.15
C VAL A 290 -25.90 -15.41 -4.87
N ASP A 291 -25.60 -16.68 -4.63
CA ASP A 291 -26.59 -17.71 -4.33
C ASP A 291 -27.42 -17.39 -3.07
N LYS A 292 -26.76 -16.92 -1.99
CA LYS A 292 -27.42 -16.49 -0.75
C LYS A 292 -28.28 -15.26 -0.98
N VAL A 293 -27.79 -14.31 -1.77
CA VAL A 293 -28.48 -13.05 -2.09
C VAL A 293 -29.72 -13.30 -2.94
N LEU A 294 -29.62 -14.10 -3.99
CA LEU A 294 -30.76 -14.50 -4.84
C LEU A 294 -31.83 -15.25 -4.03
N LYS A 295 -31.42 -16.18 -3.14
CA LYS A 295 -32.33 -16.89 -2.23
C LYS A 295 -32.99 -15.96 -1.20
N SER A 296 -32.30 -14.91 -0.76
CA SER A 296 -32.85 -13.90 0.17
C SER A 296 -33.81 -12.89 -0.49
N ASN A 297 -33.64 -12.64 -1.79
CA ASN A 297 -34.24 -11.54 -2.56
C ASN A 297 -34.19 -10.16 -1.86
N SER A 298 -33.22 -9.93 -0.97
CA SER A 298 -33.13 -8.72 -0.13
C SER A 298 -32.02 -7.81 -0.61
N ARG A 299 -32.37 -6.56 -0.95
CA ARG A 299 -31.40 -5.51 -1.30
C ARG A 299 -30.43 -5.15 -0.16
N ARG A 300 -30.85 -5.33 1.09
CA ARG A 300 -29.97 -5.16 2.26
C ARG A 300 -28.94 -6.29 2.34
N ALA A 301 -29.40 -7.54 2.23
CA ALA A 301 -28.52 -8.70 2.21
C ALA A 301 -27.57 -8.65 0.99
N ALA A 302 -28.02 -8.12 -0.16
CA ALA A 302 -27.17 -7.89 -1.32
C ALA A 302 -26.01 -6.91 -1.01
N ALA A 303 -26.28 -5.80 -0.31
CA ALA A 303 -25.24 -4.85 0.07
C ALA A 303 -24.25 -5.46 1.08
N GLU A 304 -24.75 -6.19 2.09
CA GLU A 304 -23.92 -6.78 3.15
C GLU A 304 -23.12 -8.01 2.66
N LEU A 305 -23.70 -8.88 1.83
CA LEU A 305 -23.08 -10.15 1.40
C LEU A 305 -22.24 -10.04 0.11
N LEU A 306 -22.53 -9.08 -0.77
CA LEU A 306 -21.73 -8.88 -2.00
C LEU A 306 -20.58 -7.90 -1.81
N ALA A 307 -20.49 -7.14 -0.70
CA ALA A 307 -19.42 -6.15 -0.54
C ALA A 307 -18.00 -6.75 -0.73
N PRO A 308 -17.61 -7.89 -0.11
CA PRO A 308 -16.32 -8.54 -0.37
C PRO A 308 -16.17 -9.19 -1.75
N ALA A 309 -17.24 -9.25 -2.55
CA ALA A 309 -17.21 -9.72 -3.94
C ALA A 309 -17.06 -8.54 -4.93
N LEU A 310 -17.53 -7.35 -4.54
CA LEU A 310 -17.60 -6.17 -5.41
C LEU A 310 -16.37 -5.27 -5.29
N SER A 311 -15.68 -5.31 -4.14
CA SER A 311 -14.27 -4.91 -4.03
C SER A 311 -13.34 -6.08 -4.36
N GLY A 312 -12.05 -5.78 -4.52
CA GLY A 312 -11.00 -6.79 -4.71
C GLY A 312 -9.90 -6.68 -3.68
N SER A 313 -9.02 -7.67 -3.64
CA SER A 313 -7.82 -7.65 -2.81
C SER A 313 -6.76 -8.63 -3.32
N CYS A 314 -5.51 -8.18 -3.39
CA CYS A 314 -4.36 -9.06 -3.58
C CYS A 314 -4.08 -9.83 -2.28
N ALA A 315 -3.41 -10.97 -2.38
CA ALA A 315 -3.06 -11.78 -1.21
C ALA A 315 -1.66 -12.38 -1.35
N LEU A 316 -0.79 -12.05 -0.41
CA LEU A 316 0.54 -12.63 -0.27
C LEU A 316 0.62 -13.33 1.08
N LEU A 317 0.60 -14.67 1.07
CA LEU A 317 0.68 -15.53 2.24
C LEU A 317 2.02 -16.24 2.30
N ALA A 318 2.73 -16.14 3.42
CA ALA A 318 3.82 -17.03 3.76
C ALA A 318 3.31 -18.13 4.72
N PHE A 319 3.67 -19.37 4.44
CA PHE A 319 3.49 -20.53 5.31
C PHE A 319 4.86 -21.15 5.60
N TYR A 320 5.21 -21.27 6.88
CA TYR A 320 6.44 -21.90 7.35
C TYR A 320 6.10 -23.11 8.22
N ASP A 321 6.65 -24.27 7.89
CA ASP A 321 6.62 -25.45 8.77
C ASP A 321 7.98 -25.60 9.48
N SER A 322 7.95 -25.57 10.81
CA SER A 322 9.17 -25.59 11.63
C SER A 322 9.98 -26.89 11.55
N GLN A 323 9.34 -28.00 11.13
CA GLN A 323 10.00 -29.29 11.00
C GLN A 323 10.83 -29.36 9.71
N SER A 324 10.20 -29.13 8.56
CA SER A 324 10.89 -29.08 7.28
C SER A 324 11.84 -27.89 7.18
N LYS A 325 11.50 -26.75 7.82
CA LYS A 325 12.11 -25.43 7.60
C LYS A 325 11.89 -24.89 6.18
N ASP A 326 10.86 -25.39 5.50
CA ASP A 326 10.42 -24.89 4.20
C ASP A 326 9.47 -23.70 4.40
N LEU A 327 9.78 -22.59 3.73
CA LEU A 327 8.89 -21.45 3.60
C LEU A 327 8.23 -21.50 2.22
N LYS A 328 6.90 -21.57 2.21
CA LYS A 328 6.07 -21.49 1.00
C LYS A 328 5.44 -20.11 0.91
N VAL A 329 5.75 -19.37 -0.15
CA VAL A 329 5.17 -18.04 -0.40
C VAL A 329 4.15 -18.18 -1.52
N ALA A 330 2.88 -17.97 -1.20
CA ALA A 330 1.75 -18.01 -2.12
C ALA A 330 1.28 -16.58 -2.43
N CYS A 331 1.53 -16.12 -3.66
CA CYS A 331 1.15 -14.80 -4.13
C CYS A 331 -0.01 -14.88 -5.13
N ALA A 332 -1.05 -14.07 -4.90
CA ALA A 332 -2.13 -13.77 -5.83
C ALA A 332 -2.29 -12.23 -5.91
N GLY A 333 -1.50 -11.59 -6.79
CA GLY A 333 -1.48 -10.13 -6.98
C GLY A 333 -0.07 -9.54 -7.07
N ASP A 334 0.08 -8.24 -6.79
CA ASP A 334 1.31 -7.45 -6.91
C ASP A 334 1.97 -7.02 -5.58
N SER A 335 1.47 -7.48 -4.44
CA SER A 335 2.22 -7.49 -3.18
C SER A 335 3.41 -8.47 -3.26
N ARG A 336 4.57 -8.14 -2.68
CA ARG A 336 5.83 -8.89 -2.86
C ARG A 336 6.46 -9.36 -1.55
N ALA A 337 7.08 -10.54 -1.58
CA ALA A 337 7.95 -11.07 -0.52
C ALA A 337 9.42 -11.11 -0.98
N VAL A 338 10.36 -10.77 -0.09
CA VAL A 338 11.80 -10.81 -0.35
C VAL A 338 12.55 -11.39 0.85
N LEU A 339 13.39 -12.40 0.60
CA LEU A 339 14.34 -12.98 1.56
C LEU A 339 15.63 -12.12 1.61
N GLY A 340 16.05 -11.75 2.80
CA GLY A 340 17.41 -11.32 3.11
C GLY A 340 18.20 -12.46 3.74
N ARG A 341 19.24 -12.94 3.05
CA ARG A 341 20.19 -13.95 3.56
C ARG A 341 21.61 -13.40 3.56
N ARG A 342 22.43 -13.71 4.58
CA ARG A 342 23.86 -13.35 4.57
C ARG A 342 24.65 -14.27 3.65
N GLY A 343 25.35 -13.68 2.69
CA GLY A 343 26.32 -14.38 1.85
C GLY A 343 27.64 -14.64 2.60
N PRO A 344 28.56 -15.45 2.03
CA PRO A 344 29.88 -15.73 2.62
C PRO A 344 30.76 -14.46 2.79
N THR A 345 30.44 -13.40 2.06
CA THR A 345 31.05 -12.06 2.13
C THR A 345 30.65 -11.27 3.37
N GLY A 346 29.70 -11.76 4.18
CA GLY A 346 29.09 -11.04 5.29
C GLY A 346 28.02 -10.02 4.88
N LYS A 347 27.94 -9.67 3.58
CA LYS A 347 26.87 -8.86 3.00
C LYS A 347 25.56 -9.64 2.89
N TRP A 348 24.46 -8.93 2.79
CA TRP A 348 23.14 -9.49 2.54
C TRP A 348 22.89 -9.67 1.04
N THR A 349 22.21 -10.74 0.64
CA THR A 349 21.66 -10.92 -0.70
C THR A 349 20.14 -10.79 -0.62
N ALA A 350 19.55 -10.00 -1.51
CA ALA A 350 18.10 -9.92 -1.68
C ALA A 350 17.62 -10.96 -2.70
N THR A 351 16.71 -11.84 -2.27
CA THR A 351 16.12 -12.87 -3.13
C THR A 351 14.60 -12.72 -3.15
N PRO A 352 13.98 -12.29 -4.26
CA PRO A 352 12.52 -12.20 -4.36
C PRO A 352 11.89 -13.60 -4.28
N LEU A 353 10.85 -13.74 -3.47
CA LEU A 353 10.10 -14.99 -3.26
C LEU A 353 8.76 -15.02 -4.01
N SER A 354 8.44 -13.96 -4.75
CA SER A 354 7.23 -13.81 -5.56
C SER A 354 7.51 -12.95 -6.81
N GLU A 355 6.79 -13.24 -7.89
CA GLU A 355 6.65 -12.35 -9.06
C GLU A 355 5.41 -11.47 -8.85
N ASP A 356 5.46 -10.19 -9.26
CA ASP A 356 4.32 -9.28 -9.20
C ASP A 356 3.33 -9.67 -10.32
N GLN A 357 2.06 -9.94 -10.01
CA GLN A 357 1.11 -10.53 -10.98
C GLN A 357 0.14 -9.50 -11.53
N THR A 358 0.46 -8.97 -12.72
CA THR A 358 -0.19 -7.79 -13.29
C THR A 358 -0.40 -7.96 -14.79
N GLY A 359 -1.24 -7.11 -15.39
CA GLY A 359 -1.29 -7.01 -16.86
C GLY A 359 -0.02 -6.44 -17.51
N GLY A 360 0.99 -5.99 -16.75
CA GLY A 360 2.32 -5.62 -17.26
C GLY A 360 3.35 -6.77 -17.19
N THR A 361 3.06 -7.83 -16.44
CA THR A 361 3.99 -8.93 -16.15
C THR A 361 4.05 -9.91 -17.32
N PRO A 362 5.22 -10.24 -17.90
CA PRO A 362 5.31 -11.08 -19.10
C PRO A 362 4.68 -12.47 -18.96
N SER A 363 4.83 -13.11 -17.80
CA SER A 363 4.24 -14.43 -17.48
C SER A 363 2.71 -14.39 -17.50
N GLU A 364 2.12 -13.43 -16.81
CA GLU A 364 0.67 -13.23 -16.72
C GLU A 364 0.06 -12.70 -18.03
N MET A 365 0.76 -11.80 -18.73
CA MET A 365 0.39 -11.37 -20.09
C MET A 365 0.32 -12.55 -21.07
N LYS A 366 1.20 -13.55 -20.92
CA LYS A 366 1.14 -14.79 -21.70
C LYS A 366 -0.08 -15.62 -21.27
N ARG A 367 -0.22 -15.92 -19.97
CA ARG A 367 -1.34 -16.69 -19.40
C ARG A 367 -2.70 -16.16 -19.87
N LEU A 368 -2.94 -14.86 -19.72
CA LEU A 368 -4.19 -14.20 -20.11
C LEU A 368 -4.48 -14.25 -21.62
N ARG A 369 -3.45 -14.29 -22.47
CA ARG A 369 -3.64 -14.45 -23.93
C ARG A 369 -3.94 -15.90 -24.33
N GLU A 370 -3.45 -16.86 -23.56
CA GLU A 370 -3.70 -18.30 -23.75
C GLU A 370 -5.09 -18.68 -23.20
N GLU A 371 -5.54 -18.08 -22.10
CA GLU A 371 -6.88 -18.23 -21.52
C GLU A 371 -7.99 -17.56 -22.36
N HIS A 372 -7.70 -16.42 -23.01
CA HIS A 372 -8.68 -15.64 -23.78
C HIS A 372 -8.32 -15.50 -25.28
N PRO A 373 -8.32 -16.61 -26.04
CA PRO A 373 -7.94 -16.60 -27.45
C PRO A 373 -8.87 -15.72 -28.30
N GLY A 374 -8.27 -14.85 -29.12
CA GLY A 374 -9.01 -13.89 -29.96
C GLY A 374 -9.43 -12.59 -29.25
N GLU A 375 -8.94 -12.34 -28.03
CA GLU A 375 -9.26 -11.12 -27.26
C GLU A 375 -8.04 -10.20 -27.09
N PRO A 376 -7.66 -9.40 -28.12
CA PRO A 376 -6.44 -8.56 -28.08
C PRO A 376 -6.48 -7.43 -27.05
N ASN A 377 -7.62 -7.21 -26.38
CA ASN A 377 -7.77 -6.23 -25.30
C ASN A 377 -7.94 -6.88 -23.91
N VAL A 378 -7.63 -8.19 -23.76
CA VAL A 378 -7.60 -8.87 -22.46
C VAL A 378 -6.69 -8.15 -21.46
N VAL A 379 -5.55 -7.66 -21.97
CA VAL A 379 -4.63 -6.74 -21.33
C VAL A 379 -4.55 -5.49 -22.20
N ARG A 380 -4.61 -4.31 -21.58
CA ARG A 380 -4.42 -3.02 -22.24
C ARG A 380 -3.75 -2.04 -21.28
N ASN A 381 -2.68 -1.37 -21.73
CA ASN A 381 -1.90 -0.41 -20.92
C ASN A 381 -1.43 -1.00 -19.56
N GLY A 382 -0.98 -2.26 -19.53
CA GLY A 382 -0.60 -2.96 -18.29
C GLY A 382 -1.77 -3.46 -17.43
N ARG A 383 -3.02 -3.22 -17.84
CA ARG A 383 -4.22 -3.49 -17.02
C ARG A 383 -5.20 -4.48 -17.63
N ILE A 384 -5.83 -5.30 -16.80
CA ILE A 384 -6.85 -6.28 -17.17
C ILE A 384 -8.10 -5.55 -17.68
N LEU A 385 -8.50 -5.86 -18.91
CA LEU A 385 -9.50 -5.14 -19.71
C LEU A 385 -9.26 -3.60 -19.78
N GLY A 386 -8.04 -3.14 -19.47
CA GLY A 386 -7.68 -1.73 -19.37
C GLY A 386 -8.13 -1.01 -18.08
N GLN A 387 -8.47 -1.72 -17.00
CA GLN A 387 -8.96 -1.10 -15.75
C GLN A 387 -8.27 -1.60 -14.48
N LEU A 388 -8.30 -2.91 -14.19
CA LEU A 388 -7.67 -3.50 -13.01
C LEU A 388 -6.17 -3.71 -13.24
N GLU A 389 -5.33 -3.45 -12.25
CA GLU A 389 -3.88 -3.61 -12.34
C GLU A 389 -3.41 -5.06 -12.08
N PRO A 390 -3.74 -5.69 -10.94
CA PRO A 390 -3.42 -7.09 -10.70
C PRO A 390 -4.17 -8.05 -11.65
N SER A 391 -3.48 -9.10 -12.11
CA SER A 391 -4.04 -10.21 -12.90
C SER A 391 -4.64 -11.32 -12.03
N ARG A 392 -4.34 -11.31 -10.73
CA ARG A 392 -4.83 -12.25 -9.73
C ARG A 392 -5.26 -11.50 -8.47
N SER A 393 -6.43 -11.85 -7.93
CA SER A 393 -7.00 -11.23 -6.73
C SER A 393 -8.17 -12.06 -6.20
N PHE A 394 -8.51 -11.86 -4.93
CA PHE A 394 -9.80 -12.24 -4.36
C PHE A 394 -10.87 -11.18 -4.65
N GLY A 395 -12.14 -11.58 -4.64
CA GLY A 395 -13.24 -10.66 -4.92
C GLY A 395 -13.29 -10.32 -6.41
N ASP A 396 -13.30 -9.04 -6.78
CA ASP A 396 -13.26 -8.57 -8.17
C ASP A 396 -14.30 -9.23 -9.08
N ALA A 397 -15.49 -9.51 -8.55
CA ALA A 397 -16.46 -10.41 -9.16
C ALA A 397 -16.99 -9.94 -10.53
N PHE A 398 -16.83 -8.65 -10.87
CA PHE A 398 -17.09 -8.14 -12.22
C PHE A 398 -16.20 -8.76 -13.31
N TYR A 399 -15.01 -9.26 -12.96
CA TYR A 399 -14.11 -9.97 -13.87
C TYR A 399 -14.37 -11.48 -13.90
N LYS A 400 -15.09 -12.03 -12.91
CA LYS A 400 -15.30 -13.47 -12.70
C LYS A 400 -16.73 -13.95 -13.01
N TRP A 401 -17.74 -13.15 -12.74
CA TRP A 401 -19.15 -13.48 -13.01
C TRP A 401 -19.47 -13.50 -14.50
N SER A 402 -20.24 -14.50 -14.93
CA SER A 402 -20.86 -14.52 -16.26
C SER A 402 -21.75 -13.28 -16.49
N LYS A 403 -21.87 -12.87 -17.75
CA LYS A 403 -22.71 -11.72 -18.15
C LYS A 403 -24.18 -11.87 -17.71
N GLU A 404 -24.68 -13.10 -17.64
CA GLU A 404 -26.03 -13.39 -17.14
C GLU A 404 -26.15 -13.09 -15.64
N THR A 405 -25.19 -13.53 -14.83
CA THR A 405 -25.15 -13.24 -13.38
C THR A 405 -25.05 -11.74 -13.12
N GLN A 406 -24.19 -11.03 -13.86
CA GLN A 406 -24.08 -9.57 -13.71
C GLN A 406 -25.39 -8.85 -14.07
N GLU A 407 -26.05 -9.25 -15.16
CA GLU A 407 -27.35 -8.68 -15.54
C GLU A 407 -28.49 -9.06 -14.57
N LYS A 408 -28.48 -10.24 -13.93
CA LYS A 408 -29.41 -10.59 -12.84
C LYS A 408 -29.20 -9.68 -11.64
N ILE A 409 -27.97 -9.54 -11.16
CA ILE A 409 -27.62 -8.70 -9.99
C ILE A 409 -27.96 -7.22 -10.25
N LYS A 410 -27.71 -6.72 -11.47
CA LYS A 410 -28.07 -5.36 -11.91
C LYS A 410 -29.59 -5.11 -11.97
N LYS A 411 -30.39 -6.11 -12.35
CA LYS A 411 -31.86 -5.96 -12.48
C LYS A 411 -32.61 -6.03 -11.14
N GLN A 412 -32.10 -6.81 -10.19
CA GLN A 412 -32.75 -7.04 -8.89
C GLN A 412 -32.20 -6.13 -7.78
N PHE A 413 -30.89 -5.89 -7.80
CA PHE A 413 -30.14 -5.15 -6.77
C PHE A 413 -29.43 -3.94 -7.38
N PHE A 414 -28.22 -3.59 -6.90
CA PHE A 414 -27.49 -2.37 -7.25
C PHE A 414 -26.27 -2.60 -8.17
N GLY A 415 -26.33 -3.63 -9.03
CA GLY A 415 -25.20 -4.03 -9.87
C GLY A 415 -24.79 -2.99 -10.93
N ARG A 416 -23.47 -2.85 -11.17
CA ARG A 416 -22.92 -2.05 -12.27
C ARG A 416 -23.27 -2.67 -13.65
N THR A 417 -23.18 -1.89 -14.72
CA THR A 417 -23.31 -2.43 -16.09
C THR A 417 -22.07 -3.25 -16.47
N PRO A 418 -22.22 -4.46 -17.05
CA PRO A 418 -21.08 -5.27 -17.50
C PRO A 418 -20.19 -4.52 -18.48
N HIS A 419 -18.87 -4.71 -18.37
CA HIS A 419 -17.90 -4.04 -19.24
C HIS A 419 -18.05 -4.52 -20.71
N PRO A 420 -18.00 -3.65 -21.74
CA PRO A 420 -18.20 -4.07 -23.14
C PRO A 420 -17.15 -5.07 -23.66
N LEU A 421 -15.97 -5.15 -23.03
CA LEU A 421 -14.93 -6.12 -23.37
C LEU A 421 -15.05 -7.44 -22.61
N LEU A 422 -16.02 -7.59 -21.69
CA LEU A 422 -16.24 -8.83 -20.94
C LEU A 422 -17.02 -9.84 -21.81
N LYS A 423 -16.30 -10.76 -22.45
CA LYS A 423 -16.84 -11.82 -23.31
C LYS A 423 -16.71 -13.22 -22.69
N THR A 424 -15.52 -13.58 -22.21
CA THR A 424 -15.16 -14.93 -21.75
C THR A 424 -14.65 -14.96 -20.29
N PRO A 425 -15.40 -14.41 -19.30
CA PRO A 425 -14.98 -14.48 -17.89
C PRO A 425 -14.91 -15.94 -17.40
N PRO A 426 -14.03 -16.27 -16.44
CA PRO A 426 -13.26 -15.33 -15.59
C PRO A 426 -11.98 -14.79 -16.23
N TYR A 427 -11.71 -13.49 -16.06
CA TYR A 427 -10.48 -12.80 -16.50
C TYR A 427 -9.44 -12.61 -15.39
N VAL A 428 -9.78 -12.97 -14.15
CA VAL A 428 -8.98 -12.79 -12.94
C VAL A 428 -9.21 -14.02 -12.07
N THR A 429 -8.14 -14.56 -11.47
CA THR A 429 -8.21 -15.74 -10.60
C THR A 429 -7.63 -15.44 -9.21
N ALA A 430 -8.12 -16.11 -8.18
CA ALA A 430 -7.49 -16.09 -6.85
C ALA A 430 -6.47 -17.22 -6.67
N GLU A 431 -6.22 -18.07 -7.68
CA GLU A 431 -5.21 -19.13 -7.56
C GLU A 431 -3.79 -18.54 -7.47
N PRO A 432 -3.05 -18.77 -6.38
CA PRO A 432 -1.73 -18.20 -6.20
C PRO A 432 -0.66 -18.93 -7.03
N VAL A 433 0.38 -18.19 -7.44
CA VAL A 433 1.69 -18.79 -7.73
C VAL A 433 2.38 -19.05 -6.40
N ILE A 434 2.98 -20.22 -6.23
CA ILE A 434 3.67 -20.61 -5.00
C ILE A 434 5.15 -20.86 -5.29
N THR A 435 6.03 -20.27 -4.49
CA THR A 435 7.46 -20.62 -4.42
C THR A 435 7.74 -21.38 -3.12
N THR A 436 8.79 -22.21 -3.11
CA THR A 436 9.24 -22.93 -1.91
C THR A 436 10.72 -22.66 -1.68
N THR A 437 11.08 -22.18 -0.49
CA THR A 437 12.45 -21.79 -0.15
C THR A 437 12.89 -22.42 1.17
N LYS A 438 14.08 -23.03 1.19
CA LYS A 438 14.68 -23.55 2.42
C LYS A 438 15.22 -22.40 3.26
N ILE A 439 14.73 -22.24 4.49
CA ILE A 439 15.20 -21.22 5.42
C ILE A 439 16.35 -21.76 6.26
N GLU A 440 17.28 -20.87 6.60
CA GLU A 440 18.48 -21.16 7.39
C GLU A 440 18.47 -20.34 8.70
N PRO A 441 17.63 -20.68 9.71
CA PRO A 441 17.48 -19.89 10.93
C PRO A 441 18.80 -19.57 11.63
N SER A 442 19.71 -20.54 11.72
CA SER A 442 21.02 -20.38 12.37
C SER A 442 21.98 -19.41 11.66
N LYS A 443 21.64 -18.93 10.45
CA LYS A 443 22.36 -17.83 9.76
C LYS A 443 21.71 -16.46 9.95
N GLY A 444 20.53 -16.39 10.58
CA GLY A 444 19.77 -15.16 10.78
C GLY A 444 19.14 -14.63 9.50
N ASP A 445 18.54 -15.52 8.70
CA ASP A 445 17.65 -15.13 7.60
C ASP A 445 16.53 -14.20 8.10
N PHE A 446 16.04 -13.31 7.23
CA PHE A 446 14.79 -12.60 7.44
C PHE A 446 13.99 -12.52 6.14
N VAL A 447 12.66 -12.40 6.24
CA VAL A 447 11.79 -12.16 5.09
C VAL A 447 10.98 -10.89 5.32
N VAL A 448 10.95 -10.03 4.31
CA VAL A 448 10.04 -8.86 4.26
C VAL A 448 8.88 -9.20 3.35
N MET A 449 7.66 -8.94 3.81
CA MET A 449 6.41 -9.03 3.05
C MET A 449 5.74 -7.66 3.07
N ALA A 450 5.33 -7.14 1.91
CA ALA A 450 4.63 -5.86 1.88
C ALA A 450 3.68 -5.71 0.67
N THR A 451 2.68 -4.86 0.85
CA THR A 451 1.78 -4.34 -0.19
C THR A 451 2.53 -3.41 -1.16
N ASP A 452 1.95 -3.11 -2.32
CA ASP A 452 2.70 -2.52 -3.44
C ASP A 452 3.25 -1.11 -3.11
N GLY A 453 2.60 -0.38 -2.20
CA GLY A 453 3.02 0.93 -1.68
C GLY A 453 4.40 0.99 -1.01
N LEU A 454 4.99 -0.15 -0.58
CA LEU A 454 6.42 -0.19 -0.21
C LEU A 454 7.32 -0.28 -1.45
N TRP A 455 6.97 -1.18 -2.38
CA TRP A 455 7.77 -1.51 -3.57
C TRP A 455 7.69 -0.44 -4.67
N GLU A 456 6.65 0.40 -4.64
CA GLU A 456 6.60 1.68 -5.35
C GLU A 456 7.72 2.64 -4.91
N MET A 457 8.20 2.53 -3.66
CA MET A 457 9.09 3.50 -3.00
C MET A 457 10.53 3.00 -2.80
N LEU A 458 10.77 1.69 -2.64
CA LEU A 458 12.08 1.08 -2.36
C LEU A 458 12.34 -0.18 -3.20
N SER A 459 13.60 -0.41 -3.61
CA SER A 459 14.01 -1.64 -4.29
C SER A 459 14.16 -2.82 -3.31
N ASN A 460 14.22 -4.06 -3.84
CA ASN A 460 14.48 -5.25 -3.03
C ASN A 460 15.80 -5.14 -2.24
N GLU A 461 16.83 -4.60 -2.90
CA GLU A 461 18.18 -4.42 -2.37
C GLU A 461 18.24 -3.30 -1.34
N GLU A 462 17.47 -2.22 -1.55
CA GLU A 462 17.31 -1.16 -0.54
C GLU A 462 16.59 -1.69 0.70
N VAL A 463 15.48 -2.43 0.54
CA VAL A 463 14.73 -3.03 1.65
C VAL A 463 15.59 -4.02 2.45
N VAL A 464 16.27 -4.95 1.78
CA VAL A 464 17.15 -5.93 2.44
C VAL A 464 18.39 -5.27 3.05
N GLY A 465 18.97 -4.27 2.38
CA GLY A 465 20.09 -3.50 2.92
C GLY A 465 19.71 -2.68 4.16
N LEU A 466 18.51 -2.09 4.18
CA LEU A 466 17.96 -1.33 5.31
C LEU A 466 17.72 -2.22 6.54
N VAL A 467 17.05 -3.37 6.38
CA VAL A 467 16.86 -4.33 7.48
C VAL A 467 18.20 -4.92 7.92
N GLY A 468 19.10 -5.18 6.98
CA GLY A 468 20.46 -5.64 7.29
C GLY A 468 21.25 -4.66 8.16
N GLN A 469 21.26 -3.37 7.79
CA GLN A 469 21.90 -2.29 8.55
C GLN A 469 21.26 -2.14 9.95
N TRP A 470 19.94 -2.25 10.04
CA TRP A 470 19.21 -2.23 11.30
C TRP A 470 19.60 -3.40 12.21
N ILE A 471 19.67 -4.64 11.69
CA ILE A 471 20.12 -5.82 12.45
C ILE A 471 21.51 -5.60 13.06
N ASP A 472 22.47 -5.10 12.27
CA ASP A 472 23.84 -4.90 12.74
C ASP A 472 23.95 -3.77 13.77
N GLN A 473 23.11 -2.72 13.69
CA GLN A 473 23.06 -1.69 14.73
C GLN A 473 22.45 -2.19 16.05
N GLN A 474 21.39 -3.00 16.03
CA GLN A 474 20.84 -3.60 17.26
C GLN A 474 21.88 -4.50 17.95
N ARG A 475 22.65 -5.27 17.16
CA ARG A 475 23.77 -6.10 17.66
C ARG A 475 24.88 -5.25 18.29
N ALA A 476 25.24 -4.12 17.68
CA ALA A 476 26.21 -3.17 18.23
C ALA A 476 25.72 -2.52 19.54
N GLY A 477 24.41 -2.23 19.65
CA GLY A 477 23.80 -1.63 20.83
C GLY A 477 23.90 -2.51 22.09
N ASN A 478 23.68 -3.82 21.94
CA ASN A 478 23.73 -4.75 23.07
C ASN A 478 25.16 -5.05 23.55
N ASN A 479 26.14 -5.08 22.64
CA ASN A 479 27.56 -5.24 23.00
C ASN A 479 28.20 -3.89 23.28
N GLY A 480 27.96 -3.35 24.49
CA GLY A 480 28.26 -1.95 24.89
C GLY A 480 29.72 -1.45 24.82
N THR A 481 30.67 -2.27 24.34
CA THR A 481 32.07 -1.90 24.05
C THR A 481 32.37 -1.78 22.55
N SER A 482 31.39 -2.01 21.67
CA SER A 482 31.65 -2.33 20.25
C SER A 482 31.80 -1.16 19.27
N LYS A 483 31.40 0.06 19.62
CA LYS A 483 31.41 1.22 18.68
C LYS A 483 32.78 1.47 18.03
N ALA A 484 33.87 1.34 18.77
CA ALA A 484 35.21 1.63 18.28
C ALA A 484 35.76 0.56 17.32
N TRP A 485 35.55 -0.74 17.61
CA TRP A 485 36.10 -1.79 16.74
C TRP A 485 35.29 -1.94 15.44
N LEU A 486 33.97 -1.71 15.48
CA LEU A 486 33.14 -1.72 14.28
C LEU A 486 33.60 -0.69 13.24
N GLN A 487 33.98 0.53 13.66
CA GLN A 487 34.58 1.54 12.77
C GLN A 487 35.95 1.14 12.18
N SER A 488 36.62 0.14 12.76
CA SER A 488 37.94 -0.34 12.31
C SER A 488 37.90 -1.59 11.42
N TRP A 489 36.79 -2.33 11.42
CA TRP A 489 36.55 -3.48 10.54
C TRP A 489 35.59 -3.15 9.40
N PHE A 490 34.52 -2.42 9.71
CA PHE A 490 33.70 -1.77 8.70
C PHE A 490 34.32 -0.41 8.40
N GLY A 491 35.23 -0.40 7.42
CA GLY A 491 35.53 0.79 6.62
C GLY A 491 34.29 1.19 5.82
N LEU A 492 33.29 1.73 6.53
CA LEU A 492 32.01 2.15 6.01
C LEU A 492 32.23 3.38 5.13
N ASP A 493 32.29 3.13 3.84
CA ASP A 493 31.88 4.13 2.87
C ASP A 493 30.37 4.33 3.06
N ASP A 494 29.95 5.40 3.75
CA ASP A 494 28.55 5.82 4.04
C ASP A 494 27.66 6.02 2.78
N LYS A 495 28.19 5.65 1.62
CA LYS A 495 27.60 5.72 0.28
C LYS A 495 26.84 4.44 -0.10
N HIS A 496 27.08 3.31 0.57
CA HIS A 496 26.54 1.99 0.17
C HIS A 496 25.92 1.19 1.32
N LEU A 497 24.75 0.59 1.05
CA LEU A 497 24.08 -0.36 1.94
C LEU A 497 24.87 -1.69 2.06
N PRO A 498 24.68 -2.48 3.14
CA PRO A 498 25.38 -3.76 3.37
C PRO A 498 24.84 -4.92 2.52
N VAL A 499 24.42 -4.64 1.28
CA VAL A 499 23.82 -5.58 0.33
C VAL A 499 24.77 -5.88 -0.84
N GLU A 500 24.68 -7.08 -1.41
CA GLU A 500 25.32 -7.40 -2.70
C GLU A 500 24.56 -6.70 -3.84
N ALA A 501 25.28 -6.16 -4.82
CA ALA A 501 24.66 -5.62 -6.03
C ALA A 501 23.92 -6.75 -6.77
N PRO A 502 22.80 -6.46 -7.47
CA PRO A 502 22.05 -7.48 -8.19
C PRO A 502 22.94 -8.14 -9.23
N LYS A 503 23.05 -9.47 -9.17
CA LYS A 503 23.58 -10.29 -10.25
C LYS A 503 22.60 -10.21 -11.43
N GLU A 504 23.06 -10.49 -12.65
CA GLU A 504 22.26 -10.34 -13.89
C GLU A 504 21.16 -11.42 -14.06
N THR A 505 20.51 -11.83 -12.98
CA THR A 505 19.18 -12.45 -13.03
C THR A 505 18.18 -11.44 -13.58
N THR A 506 17.35 -11.85 -14.53
CA THR A 506 16.34 -11.00 -15.16
C THR A 506 15.38 -10.42 -14.12
N THR A 507 15.32 -9.08 -14.02
CA THR A 507 14.28 -8.37 -13.24
C THR A 507 12.93 -8.37 -13.96
N GLU A 508 12.63 -9.43 -14.70
CA GLU A 508 11.36 -9.62 -15.38
C GLU A 508 10.31 -9.98 -14.32
N GLY A 509 9.17 -9.31 -14.35
CA GLY A 509 8.08 -9.51 -13.39
C GLY A 509 8.27 -8.89 -12.00
N GLN A 510 9.24 -7.98 -11.82
CA GLN A 510 9.34 -7.12 -10.63
C GLN A 510 9.27 -5.65 -11.04
N ARG A 511 8.28 -4.92 -10.53
CA ARG A 511 8.19 -3.46 -10.65
C ARG A 511 9.39 -2.80 -10.00
N ARG A 512 9.97 -1.83 -10.72
CA ARG A 512 10.93 -0.86 -10.17
C ARG A 512 10.20 0.20 -9.35
N PRO A 513 10.85 0.83 -8.35
CA PRO A 513 10.24 1.91 -7.58
C PRO A 513 9.87 3.11 -8.46
N ILE A 514 8.59 3.26 -8.78
CA ILE A 514 8.12 4.33 -9.66
C ILE A 514 8.18 5.70 -8.98
N ARG A 515 8.12 5.73 -7.64
CA ARG A 515 8.10 6.97 -6.86
C ARG A 515 9.48 7.59 -6.74
N GLN A 516 10.54 6.81 -6.79
CA GLN A 516 11.90 7.33 -6.92
C GLN A 516 12.07 8.14 -8.22
N GLN A 517 11.45 7.68 -9.31
CA GLN A 517 11.43 8.41 -10.59
C GLN A 517 10.50 9.64 -10.53
N GLN A 518 9.39 9.58 -9.79
CA GLN A 518 8.49 10.72 -9.57
C GLN A 518 9.14 11.85 -8.75
N TYR A 519 10.01 11.50 -7.80
CA TYR A 519 10.62 12.44 -6.85
C TYR A 519 12.11 12.75 -7.12
N ASP A 520 12.66 12.28 -8.25
CA ASP A 520 14.08 12.39 -8.64
C ASP A 520 15.07 11.93 -7.53
N ILE A 521 14.68 10.88 -6.80
CA ILE A 521 15.47 10.36 -5.67
C ILE A 521 16.65 9.57 -6.22
N SER A 522 17.84 10.15 -6.13
CA SER A 522 19.08 9.40 -6.34
C SER A 522 19.20 8.26 -5.30
N GLY A 523 19.43 7.02 -5.77
CA GLY A 523 19.52 5.81 -4.94
C GLY A 523 20.80 5.69 -4.10
N VAL A 524 21.27 6.80 -3.51
CA VAL A 524 22.49 6.85 -2.70
C VAL A 524 22.17 6.50 -1.25
N ALA A 525 22.90 5.57 -0.65
CA ALA A 525 22.59 5.09 0.71
C ALA A 525 22.67 6.17 1.79
N SER A 526 23.35 7.29 1.50
CA SER A 526 23.43 8.46 2.36
C SER A 526 22.06 9.06 2.73
N ARG A 527 20.98 8.77 1.99
CA ARG A 527 19.61 9.21 2.29
C ARG A 527 18.95 8.48 3.48
N PHE A 528 19.48 7.33 3.90
CA PHE A 528 18.81 6.45 4.86
C PHE A 528 19.14 6.73 6.33
N VAL A 529 18.16 6.58 7.21
CA VAL A 529 18.26 6.77 8.67
C VAL A 529 17.87 5.47 9.39
N VAL A 530 18.48 5.20 10.53
CA VAL A 530 18.14 4.02 11.36
C VAL A 530 17.84 4.49 12.79
N GLU A 531 16.55 4.75 13.06
CA GLU A 531 16.08 5.37 14.33
C GLU A 531 14.85 4.70 14.96
N ASP A 532 14.26 3.68 14.31
CA ASP A 532 13.12 2.93 14.85
C ASP A 532 13.53 1.62 15.53
N LYS A 533 12.79 1.27 16.58
CA LYS A 533 12.90 -0.01 17.30
C LYS A 533 12.16 -1.15 16.61
N ASN A 534 11.28 -0.83 15.67
CA ASN A 534 10.53 -1.74 14.81
C ASN A 534 11.11 -1.68 13.38
N ALA A 535 11.41 -2.84 12.79
CA ALA A 535 12.04 -2.94 11.48
C ALA A 535 11.08 -2.64 10.31
N ALA A 536 9.78 -2.90 10.49
CA ALA A 536 8.75 -2.52 9.52
C ALA A 536 8.57 -1.00 9.50
N THR A 537 8.49 -0.34 10.67
CA THR A 537 8.47 1.13 10.77
C THR A 537 9.73 1.77 10.18
N HIS A 538 10.91 1.19 10.45
CA HIS A 538 12.19 1.61 9.87
C HIS A 538 12.16 1.61 8.34
N LEU A 539 11.62 0.56 7.72
CA LEU A 539 11.43 0.51 6.27
C LEU A 539 10.50 1.62 5.76
N VAL A 540 9.34 1.81 6.40
CA VAL A 540 8.36 2.82 5.96
C VAL A 540 8.88 4.26 6.14
N ARG A 541 9.66 4.55 7.20
CA ARG A 541 10.34 5.86 7.35
C ARG A 541 11.30 6.14 6.20
N ASN A 542 12.08 5.13 5.79
CA ASN A 542 13.07 5.24 4.72
C ASN A 542 12.44 5.25 3.31
N ALA A 543 11.28 4.64 3.14
CA ALA A 543 10.42 4.87 1.98
C ALA A 543 9.96 6.33 1.92
N MET A 544 9.48 6.91 3.03
CA MET A 544 8.93 8.27 3.08
C MET A 544 9.97 9.42 3.12
N GLY A 545 11.28 9.14 2.98
CA GLY A 545 12.33 10.16 2.88
C GLY A 545 13.56 9.92 3.76
N GLY A 546 13.47 9.06 4.78
CA GLY A 546 14.61 8.67 5.62
C GLY A 546 15.18 9.85 6.41
N LYS A 547 16.41 10.30 6.05
CA LYS A 547 17.04 11.49 6.66
C LYS A 547 16.33 12.79 6.30
N ASP A 548 15.60 12.85 5.19
CA ASP A 548 14.78 14.03 4.87
C ASP A 548 13.53 14.04 5.75
N ARG A 549 13.69 14.60 6.96
CA ARG A 549 12.60 14.73 7.94
C ARG A 549 11.48 15.63 7.42
N ASP A 550 11.75 16.59 6.54
CA ASP A 550 10.71 17.45 5.96
C ASP A 550 9.87 16.68 4.92
N MET A 551 10.48 15.85 4.06
CA MET A 551 9.76 14.95 3.15
C MET A 551 8.89 13.94 3.91
N VAL A 552 9.44 13.31 4.96
CA VAL A 552 8.70 12.39 5.84
C VAL A 552 7.48 13.10 6.46
N CYS A 553 7.69 14.32 7.01
CA CYS A 553 6.59 15.12 7.55
C CYS A 553 5.56 15.49 6.47
N ALA A 554 5.99 15.82 5.25
CA ALA A 554 5.09 16.21 4.17
C ALA A 554 4.17 15.04 3.75
N LEU A 555 4.73 13.88 3.42
CA LEU A 555 3.97 12.70 2.98
C LEU A 555 3.00 12.16 4.06
N LEU A 556 3.30 12.41 5.34
CA LEU A 556 2.45 12.06 6.48
C LEU A 556 1.44 13.17 6.85
N THR A 557 1.69 14.42 6.44
CA THR A 557 0.74 15.53 6.61
C THR A 557 -0.49 15.34 5.71
N LEU A 558 -0.30 14.88 4.47
CA LEU A 558 -1.37 14.75 3.49
C LEU A 558 -2.56 13.88 3.98
N PRO A 559 -3.81 14.36 3.88
CA PRO A 559 -5.01 13.58 4.17
C PRO A 559 -5.50 12.80 2.94
N SER A 560 -6.30 11.76 3.18
CA SER A 560 -7.11 11.12 2.15
C SER A 560 -8.13 12.13 1.57
N PRO A 561 -8.44 12.13 0.26
CA PRO A 561 -7.89 11.27 -0.79
C PRO A 561 -6.61 11.82 -1.45
N TYR A 562 -6.08 12.97 -1.01
CA TYR A 562 -4.93 13.63 -1.64
C TYR A 562 -3.64 12.82 -1.50
N SER A 563 -3.42 12.15 -0.36
CA SER A 563 -2.27 11.27 -0.12
C SER A 563 -2.12 10.18 -1.18
N ARG A 564 -3.23 9.65 -1.73
CA ARG A 564 -3.25 8.57 -2.74
C ARG A 564 -2.54 8.93 -4.05
N ARG A 565 -2.37 10.23 -4.35
CA ARG A 565 -1.58 10.71 -5.52
C ARG A 565 -0.07 10.47 -5.34
N TYR A 566 0.39 10.38 -4.09
CA TYR A 566 1.80 10.53 -3.72
C TYR A 566 2.39 9.28 -3.05
N ARG A 567 1.53 8.48 -2.40
CA ARG A 567 1.86 7.17 -1.81
C ARG A 567 0.60 6.32 -1.72
N ASP A 568 0.77 5.02 -1.76
CA ASP A 568 -0.33 4.09 -1.47
C ASP A 568 -0.58 3.92 0.03
N ASP A 569 -1.57 3.10 0.38
CA ASP A 569 -1.55 2.40 1.67
C ASP A 569 -0.26 1.57 1.77
N ILE A 570 0.33 1.47 2.97
CA ILE A 570 1.59 0.72 3.14
C ILE A 570 1.46 -0.20 4.34
N THR A 571 1.54 -1.50 4.10
CA THR A 571 1.57 -2.58 5.09
C THR A 571 2.83 -3.39 4.90
N VAL A 572 3.60 -3.56 5.98
CA VAL A 572 4.88 -4.26 5.97
C VAL A 572 4.97 -5.21 7.15
N GLU A 573 5.30 -6.47 6.89
CA GLU A 573 5.71 -7.47 7.89
C GLU A 573 7.19 -7.85 7.67
N VAL A 574 7.98 -7.91 8.75
CA VAL A 574 9.39 -8.35 8.74
C VAL A 574 9.56 -9.50 9.71
N ILE A 575 9.86 -10.69 9.18
CA ILE A 575 9.92 -11.96 9.91
C ILE A 575 11.40 -12.34 10.10
N PHE A 576 11.84 -12.50 11.35
CA PHE A 576 13.22 -12.83 11.70
C PHE A 576 13.36 -14.30 12.10
N PHE A 577 14.16 -15.03 11.34
CA PHE A 577 14.50 -16.42 11.63
C PHE A 577 15.76 -16.50 12.50
N GLY A 578 15.82 -17.50 13.38
CA GLY A 578 16.87 -17.61 14.39
C GLY A 578 16.67 -18.79 15.34
N ASP A 579 17.74 -19.12 16.06
CA ASP A 579 17.69 -20.05 17.18
C ASP A 579 17.37 -19.26 18.46
N GLY A 580 16.10 -19.29 18.87
CA GLY A 580 15.59 -18.62 20.08
C GLY A 580 15.33 -19.56 21.25
N PRO A 581 15.02 -19.02 22.44
CA PRO A 581 14.59 -19.84 23.57
C PRO A 581 13.28 -20.58 23.25
N ASP A 582 13.10 -21.79 23.78
CA ASP A 582 11.78 -22.44 23.88
C ASP A 582 11.26 -22.35 25.31
N ASN A 583 10.31 -21.43 25.53
CA ASN A 583 9.42 -21.43 26.68
C ASN A 583 7.93 -21.52 26.23
N ARG A 584 7.72 -21.87 24.95
CA ARG A 584 6.45 -21.96 24.23
C ARG A 584 5.60 -20.68 24.13
N THR A 585 6.10 -19.52 24.56
CA THR A 585 5.34 -18.24 24.53
C THR A 585 5.49 -17.44 23.23
N ILE A 586 4.51 -16.57 22.98
CA ILE A 586 4.64 -15.42 22.09
C ILE A 586 4.37 -14.17 22.95
N THR A 587 5.25 -13.18 22.91
CA THR A 587 5.17 -12.00 23.79
C THR A 587 5.33 -10.70 23.01
N VAL A 588 4.44 -9.73 23.23
CA VAL A 588 4.54 -8.38 22.64
C VAL A 588 5.82 -7.70 23.11
N ASN A 589 6.61 -7.23 22.14
CA ASN A 589 7.82 -6.47 22.35
C ASN A 589 7.48 -4.98 22.51
N GLN A 590 7.31 -4.57 23.78
CA GLN A 590 6.84 -3.24 24.15
C GLN A 590 7.77 -2.09 23.70
N GLU A 591 9.06 -2.34 23.43
CA GLU A 591 9.97 -1.31 22.91
C GLU A 591 9.75 -0.99 21.42
N ALA A 592 9.02 -1.83 20.69
CA ALA A 592 8.83 -1.76 19.23
C ALA A 592 7.36 -1.95 18.81
N SER A 593 6.43 -1.64 19.72
CA SER A 593 4.99 -1.75 19.54
C SER A 593 4.29 -0.49 20.04
N ALA A 594 3.21 -0.08 19.39
CA ALA A 594 2.34 0.99 19.84
C ALA A 594 1.74 0.67 21.22
N SER A 595 1.76 1.63 22.13
CA SER A 595 1.41 1.46 23.55
C SER A 595 -0.10 1.41 23.84
N GLU A 596 -0.94 0.90 22.93
CA GLU A 596 -2.38 0.79 23.13
C GLU A 596 -2.76 -0.53 23.84
N GLU A 597 -3.57 -0.42 24.90
CA GLU A 597 -4.10 -1.54 25.66
C GLU A 597 -5.11 -2.38 24.84
N ASN A 598 -4.63 -3.28 23.97
CA ASN A 598 -5.30 -4.57 23.64
C ASN A 598 -4.49 -5.51 22.72
N GLN A 599 -3.18 -5.31 22.53
CA GLN A 599 -2.36 -6.23 21.72
C GLN A 599 -2.25 -7.63 22.36
N LYS A 600 -3.16 -8.54 21.97
CA LYS A 600 -3.12 -9.96 22.34
C LYS A 600 -2.29 -10.73 21.32
N ALA A 601 -1.26 -11.43 21.78
CA ALA A 601 -0.50 -12.36 20.95
C ALA A 601 -1.43 -13.45 20.37
N LYS A 602 -1.33 -13.69 19.06
CA LYS A 602 -2.20 -14.60 18.31
C LYS A 602 -1.65 -16.04 18.34
N LEU A 603 -2.03 -16.78 19.39
CA LEU A 603 -1.99 -18.25 19.43
C LEU A 603 -3.23 -18.87 18.75
#